data_AF-A0A0K2T021-F1
#
_entry.id   AF-A0A0K2T021-F1
#
_cell.length_a   1.000
_cell.length_b   1.000
_cell.length_c   1.000
_cell.angle_alpha   90.00
_cell.angle_beta   90.00
_cell.angle_gamma   90.00
#
_symmetry.space_group_name_H-M   'P 1'
#
loop_
_entity.id
_entity.type
_entity.pdbx_description
1 polymer ?
#
loop_
_entity_poly.entity_id
_entity_poly.type
_entity_poly.pdbx_seq_one_letter_code
_entity_poly.pdbx_strand_id
1 'polypeptide(L)'
;METLSPIAEVVNMVCSQETHLRKKSNGLNSGKCISRENKIPSSTYVRSTDPATFESASKWVKFCCYFAYFVLYLVGKMNDFIFGMGAKGKRETDREGYAPLYSSFESFYTRHMFRRFKDVAFQPICSVPGSTVEVLSRETTDEKWSFTILDKKTKCINLGSYNYLGYSENTGICTEGAISEISEKGLTLSSSPHEYGKHQTQVELESVVSRFLGVEDAITFGMG
;
A
#
# COMPACT_ATOMS: atom_id res chain seq x y z
N MET A 1 -33.74 11.25 15.20
CA MET A 1 -32.44 11.59 15.83
C MET A 1 -31.87 10.27 16.31
N GLU A 2 -30.80 9.69 15.80
CA GLU A 2 -29.69 10.15 14.97
C GLU A 2 -29.35 9.00 14.00
N THR A 3 -29.45 9.23 12.69
CA THR A 3 -28.78 8.37 11.71
C THR A 3 -27.58 9.15 11.26
N LEU A 4 -26.47 9.05 12.00
CA LEU A 4 -25.18 9.45 11.47
C LEU A 4 -25.01 8.69 10.16
N SER A 5 -24.98 9.45 9.07
CA SER A 5 -24.89 8.95 7.71
C SER A 5 -23.72 7.95 7.63
N PRO A 6 -23.86 6.82 6.90
CA PRO A 6 -22.74 5.91 6.62
C PRO A 6 -21.51 6.63 6.04
N ILE A 7 -21.73 7.80 5.42
CA ILE A 7 -20.67 8.69 4.92
C ILE A 7 -19.83 9.27 6.07
N ALA A 8 -20.45 9.64 7.19
CA ALA A 8 -19.75 10.15 8.37
C ALA A 8 -18.89 9.08 9.03
N GLU A 9 -19.33 7.82 9.06
CA GLU A 9 -18.51 6.69 9.54
C GLU A 9 -17.31 6.42 8.63
N VAL A 10 -17.50 6.44 7.31
CA VAL A 10 -16.40 6.26 6.36
C VAL A 10 -15.39 7.42 6.45
N VAL A 11 -15.87 8.66 6.60
CA VAL A 11 -15.01 9.84 6.79
C VAL A 11 -14.25 9.76 8.11
N ASN A 12 -14.91 9.35 9.20
CA ASN A 12 -14.26 9.18 10.51
C ASN A 12 -13.26 8.02 10.52
N MET A 13 -13.54 6.92 9.81
CA MET A 13 -12.61 5.79 9.68
C MET A 13 -11.34 6.19 8.93
N VAL A 14 -11.48 6.93 7.82
CA VAL A 14 -10.33 7.43 7.04
C VAL A 14 -9.54 8.48 7.83
N CYS A 15 -10.20 9.40 8.53
CA CYS A 15 -9.52 10.39 9.38
C CYS A 15 -8.89 9.78 10.65
N SER A 16 -9.47 8.72 11.22
CA SER A 16 -8.92 8.04 12.40
C SER A 16 -7.57 7.38 12.09
N GLN A 17 -7.43 6.76 10.91
CA GLN A 17 -6.16 6.18 10.47
C GLN A 17 -5.04 7.23 10.34
N GLU A 18 -5.34 8.45 9.88
CA GLU A 18 -4.37 9.56 9.88
C GLU A 18 -3.97 10.01 11.29
N THR A 19 -4.90 9.99 12.25
CA THR A 19 -4.61 10.42 13.63
C THR A 19 -3.80 9.41 14.45
N HIS A 20 -3.94 8.11 14.19
CA HIS A 20 -3.14 7.08 14.84
C HIS A 20 -1.66 7.13 14.42
N LEU A 21 -1.38 7.55 13.18
CA LEU A 21 0.00 7.77 12.71
C LEU A 21 0.63 9.06 13.30
N ARG A 22 -0.18 10.04 13.70
CA ARG A 22 0.30 11.32 14.28
C ARG A 22 0.71 11.25 15.76
N LYS A 23 0.26 10.25 16.54
CA LYS A 23 0.41 10.23 18.00
C LYS A 23 1.62 9.47 18.56
N LYS A 24 2.49 8.88 17.73
CA LYS A 24 3.78 8.34 18.18
C LYS A 24 4.92 9.36 17.94
N SER A 25 4.88 10.49 18.64
CA SER A 25 6.09 11.29 18.86
C SER A 25 6.75 10.80 20.15
N ASN A 26 7.93 10.22 20.00
CA ASN A 26 8.75 9.62 21.05
C ASN A 26 8.94 10.55 22.26
N GLY A 27 8.51 10.09 23.43
CA GLY A 27 9.03 10.59 24.70
C GLY A 27 10.43 10.02 24.91
N LEU A 28 11.46 10.83 24.69
CA LEU A 28 12.82 10.54 25.17
C LEU A 28 13.39 11.80 25.81
N ASN A 29 13.45 11.77 27.14
CA ASN A 29 14.23 12.71 27.93
C ASN A 29 15.72 12.48 27.63
N SER A 30 16.41 13.55 27.23
CA SER A 30 17.85 13.54 26.94
C SER A 30 18.66 13.38 28.23
N GLY A 31 19.27 12.21 28.42
CA GLY A 31 20.40 12.02 29.32
C GLY A 31 21.71 12.18 28.54
N LYS A 32 22.59 13.08 29.00
CA LYS A 32 23.93 13.29 28.43
C LYS A 32 24.87 12.17 28.86
N CYS A 33 25.46 11.45 27.90
CA CYS A 33 26.74 10.76 28.09
C CYS A 33 27.75 11.33 27.09
N ILE A 34 28.90 11.78 27.63
CA ILE A 34 30.02 12.35 26.88
C ILE A 34 31.09 11.25 26.77
N SER A 35 31.54 10.98 25.55
CA SER A 35 32.85 10.35 25.30
C SER A 35 33.42 10.81 23.96
N ARG A 36 34.68 11.24 23.98
CA ARG A 36 35.51 11.69 22.84
C ARG A 36 36.10 10.48 22.13
N GLU A 37 36.10 10.42 20.79
CA GLU A 37 37.30 10.59 19.93
C GLU A 37 37.05 10.34 18.42
N ASN A 38 37.91 11.01 17.63
CA ASN A 38 38.36 10.80 16.25
C ASN A 38 37.46 11.07 15.03
N LYS A 39 37.80 12.17 14.35
CA LYS A 39 37.22 12.70 13.11
C LYS A 39 37.66 11.87 11.88
N ILE A 40 36.75 11.04 11.40
CA ILE A 40 36.63 10.77 9.96
C ILE A 40 35.68 11.85 9.44
N PRO A 41 35.91 12.53 8.29
CA PRO A 41 34.93 13.45 7.73
C PRO A 41 33.79 12.62 7.14
N SER A 42 32.96 12.06 8.02
CA SER A 42 31.65 11.55 7.65
C SER A 42 30.88 12.77 7.21
N SER A 43 30.55 12.83 5.92
CA SER A 43 29.51 13.70 5.38
C SER A 43 28.25 13.42 6.20
N THR A 44 28.12 14.14 7.32
CA THR A 44 27.02 13.95 8.24
C THR A 44 25.85 14.60 7.53
N TYR A 45 25.06 13.77 6.86
CA TYR A 45 23.78 14.18 6.34
C TYR A 45 22.93 14.54 7.55
N VAL A 46 23.00 15.81 7.98
CA VAL A 46 22.16 16.34 9.05
C VAL A 46 20.77 16.41 8.45
N ARG A 47 19.99 15.35 8.65
CA ARG A 47 18.57 15.34 8.31
C ARG A 47 17.93 16.48 9.08
N SER A 48 17.25 17.40 8.40
CA SER A 48 16.46 18.41 9.11
C SER A 48 15.47 17.67 10.01
N THR A 49 15.48 18.00 11.29
CA THR A 49 14.55 17.46 12.28
C THR A 49 13.14 18.02 12.11
N ASP A 50 12.92 18.81 11.07
CA ASP A 50 11.59 19.29 10.73
C ASP A 50 10.75 18.07 10.34
N PRO A 51 9.67 17.78 11.08
CA PRO A 51 8.74 16.73 10.69
C PRO A 51 8.31 17.06 9.26
N ALA A 52 8.52 16.13 8.33
CA ALA A 52 8.20 16.33 6.92
C ALA A 52 6.80 16.93 6.81
N THR A 53 6.73 18.25 6.61
CA THR A 53 5.48 18.99 6.49
C THR A 53 4.96 18.66 5.11
N PHE A 54 4.30 17.52 5.00
CA PHE A 54 3.54 17.19 3.81
C PHE A 54 2.58 18.33 3.54
N GLU A 55 2.58 18.82 2.30
CA GLU A 55 1.64 19.84 1.89
C GLU A 55 0.23 19.30 2.09
N SER A 56 -0.55 19.99 2.94
CA SER A 56 -1.94 19.60 3.11
C SER A 56 -2.68 19.84 1.80
N ALA A 57 -3.39 18.83 1.30
CA ALA A 57 -4.18 18.97 0.09
C ALA A 57 -5.10 20.20 0.17
N SER A 58 -5.14 20.99 -0.91
CA SER A 58 -5.99 22.18 -1.00
C SER A 58 -7.43 21.83 -0.64
N LYS A 59 -8.08 22.70 0.15
CA LYS A 59 -9.48 22.52 0.56
C LYS A 59 -10.40 22.32 -0.65
N TRP A 60 -10.07 22.98 -1.77
CA TRP A 60 -10.79 22.82 -3.04
C TRP A 60 -10.70 21.41 -3.60
N VAL A 61 -9.50 20.82 -3.61
CA VAL A 61 -9.29 19.44 -4.07
C VAL A 61 -10.10 18.47 -3.22
N LYS A 62 -10.08 18.63 -1.89
CA LYS A 62 -10.89 17.81 -0.97
C LYS A 62 -12.38 17.92 -1.31
N PHE A 63 -12.89 19.14 -1.49
CA PHE A 63 -14.28 19.37 -1.88
C PHE A 63 -14.63 18.67 -3.20
N CYS A 64 -13.82 18.85 -4.24
CA CYS A 64 -14.04 18.20 -5.54
C CYS A 64 -14.05 16.67 -5.43
N CYS A 65 -13.15 16.08 -4.64
CA CYS A 65 -13.12 14.63 -4.41
C CYS A 65 -14.40 14.14 -3.71
N TYR A 66 -14.82 14.80 -2.63
CA TYR A 66 -16.05 14.43 -1.93
C TYR A 66 -17.29 14.63 -2.80
N PHE A 67 -17.33 15.71 -3.59
CA PHE A 67 -18.44 15.97 -4.50
C PHE A 67 -18.52 14.91 -5.60
N ALA A 68 -17.39 14.53 -6.22
CA ALA A 68 -17.35 13.45 -7.20
C ALA A 68 -17.83 12.12 -6.60
N TYR A 69 -17.39 11.79 -5.38
CA TYR A 69 -17.83 10.59 -4.68
C TYR A 69 -19.35 10.63 -4.37
N PHE A 70 -19.86 11.79 -3.96
CA PHE A 70 -21.29 11.99 -3.71
C PHE A 70 -22.13 11.83 -4.98
N VAL A 71 -21.69 12.37 -6.12
CA VAL A 71 -22.36 12.19 -7.41
C VAL A 71 -22.39 10.70 -7.80
N LEU A 72 -21.28 9.97 -7.65
CA LEU A 72 -21.24 8.52 -7.91
C LEU A 72 -22.21 7.74 -7.01
N TYR A 73 -22.27 8.11 -5.73
CA TYR A 73 -23.21 7.53 -4.77
C TYR A 73 -24.67 7.79 -5.16
N LEU A 74 -25.03 9.04 -5.49
CA LEU A 74 -26.38 9.39 -5.92
C LEU A 74 -26.79 8.64 -7.18
N VAL A 75 -25.94 8.64 -8.21
CA VAL A 75 -26.21 7.93 -9.47
C VAL A 75 -26.38 6.43 -9.22
N GLY A 76 -25.56 5.82 -8.37
CA GLY A 76 -25.71 4.42 -7.98
C GLY A 76 -27.06 4.14 -7.29
N LYS A 77 -27.48 5.02 -6.37
CA LYS A 77 -28.78 4.88 -5.68
C LYS A 77 -29.96 5.09 -6.62
N MET A 78 -29.89 6.05 -7.52
CA MET A 78 -30.90 6.25 -8.57
C MET A 78 -31.01 5.02 -9.48
N ASN A 79 -29.88 4.42 -9.86
CA ASN A 79 -29.87 3.21 -10.68
C ASN A 79 -30.54 2.03 -9.95
N ASP A 80 -30.18 1.79 -8.68
CA ASP A 80 -30.84 0.78 -7.84
C ASP A 80 -32.33 1.05 -7.64
N PHE A 81 -32.74 2.32 -7.58
CA PHE A 81 -34.14 2.69 -7.43
C PHE A 81 -34.95 2.45 -8.72
N ILE A 82 -34.41 2.78 -9.88
CA ILE A 82 -35.10 2.66 -11.18
C ILE A 82 -35.11 1.21 -11.67
N PHE A 83 -33.97 0.52 -11.60
CA PHE A 83 -33.78 -0.80 -12.21
C PHE A 83 -33.75 -1.95 -11.19
N GLY A 84 -33.83 -1.64 -9.89
CA GLY A 84 -33.62 -2.62 -8.83
C GLY A 84 -32.17 -3.09 -8.77
N MET A 85 -31.89 -4.10 -7.93
CA MET A 85 -30.54 -4.69 -7.84
C MET A 85 -30.15 -5.53 -9.07
N GLY A 86 -31.08 -5.75 -10.01
CA GLY A 86 -30.90 -6.51 -11.25
C GLY A 86 -30.58 -7.99 -11.05
N ALA A 87 -30.52 -8.76 -12.14
CA ALA A 87 -30.19 -10.19 -12.12
C ALA A 87 -28.74 -10.51 -11.66
N LYS A 88 -27.87 -9.49 -11.62
CA LYS A 88 -26.45 -9.59 -11.22
C LYS A 88 -26.20 -9.15 -9.77
N GLY A 89 -27.20 -8.59 -9.08
CA GLY A 89 -27.14 -8.25 -7.66
C GLY A 89 -27.70 -9.35 -6.76
N LYS A 90 -27.42 -10.62 -7.08
CA LYS A 90 -27.88 -11.75 -6.28
C LYS A 90 -27.24 -11.69 -4.90
N ARG A 91 -28.09 -11.70 -3.88
CA ARG A 91 -27.69 -11.91 -2.50
C ARG A 91 -27.47 -13.40 -2.25
N GLU A 92 -26.63 -13.72 -1.29
CA GLU A 92 -26.53 -15.08 -0.76
C GLU A 92 -27.92 -15.61 -0.36
N THR A 93 -28.29 -16.78 -0.89
CA THR A 93 -29.49 -17.53 -0.48
C THR A 93 -29.05 -18.78 0.27
N ASP A 94 -29.95 -19.37 1.06
CA ASP A 94 -29.78 -20.69 1.67
C ASP A 94 -28.57 -20.80 2.64
N ARG A 95 -28.31 -19.73 3.40
CA ARG A 95 -27.22 -19.66 4.40
C ARG A 95 -27.73 -19.46 5.83
N GLU A 96 -28.63 -20.33 6.28
CA GLU A 96 -29.11 -20.28 7.66
C GLU A 96 -27.96 -20.52 8.66
N GLY A 97 -27.90 -19.71 9.72
CA GLY A 97 -26.87 -19.81 10.77
C GLY A 97 -25.52 -19.16 10.47
N TYR A 98 -25.32 -18.61 9.26
CA TYR A 98 -24.08 -17.91 8.89
C TYR A 98 -24.26 -16.40 8.82
N ALA A 99 -23.20 -15.66 9.17
CA ALA A 99 -23.15 -14.22 8.94
C ALA A 99 -23.15 -13.90 7.43
N PRO A 100 -23.83 -12.81 7.01
CA PRO A 100 -23.76 -12.35 5.61
C PRO A 100 -22.30 -12.10 5.19
N LEU A 101 -21.94 -12.52 3.98
CA LEU A 101 -20.59 -12.30 3.45
C LEU A 101 -20.30 -10.82 3.15
N TYR A 102 -21.33 -10.07 2.79
CA TYR A 102 -21.22 -8.66 2.43
C TYR A 102 -22.29 -7.85 3.16
N SER A 103 -21.90 -6.67 3.62
CA SER A 103 -22.85 -5.65 4.03
C SER A 103 -23.63 -5.10 2.83
N SER A 104 -24.82 -4.55 3.08
CA SER A 104 -25.63 -3.91 2.04
C SER A 104 -24.88 -2.76 1.33
N PHE A 105 -23.99 -2.06 2.05
CA PHE A 105 -23.15 -1.02 1.49
C PHE A 105 -22.03 -1.58 0.62
N GLU A 106 -21.32 -2.64 1.02
CA GLU A 106 -20.27 -3.26 0.20
C GLU A 106 -20.82 -3.82 -1.11
N SER A 107 -21.99 -4.45 -1.08
CA SER A 107 -22.67 -4.90 -2.30
C SER A 107 -23.05 -3.73 -3.21
N PHE A 108 -23.48 -2.60 -2.64
CA PHE A 108 -23.73 -1.37 -3.40
C PHE A 108 -22.44 -0.81 -4.01
N TYR A 109 -21.39 -0.65 -3.19
CA TYR A 109 -20.10 -0.12 -3.57
C TYR A 109 -19.47 -0.93 -4.71
N THR A 110 -19.51 -2.26 -4.60
CA THR A 110 -18.97 -3.16 -5.62
C THR A 110 -19.66 -2.98 -6.97
N ARG A 111 -21.01 -2.93 -6.96
CA ARG A 111 -21.83 -2.83 -8.18
C ARG A 111 -21.70 -1.48 -8.89
N HIS A 112 -21.65 -0.39 -8.13
CA HIS A 112 -21.78 0.96 -8.67
C HIS A 112 -20.48 1.76 -8.69
N MET A 113 -19.58 1.54 -7.74
CA MET A 113 -18.38 2.37 -7.60
C MET A 113 -17.15 1.60 -8.07
N PHE A 114 -16.87 0.48 -7.41
CA PHE A 114 -15.68 -0.33 -7.65
C PHE A 114 -15.58 -0.81 -9.10
N ARG A 115 -16.68 -1.32 -9.66
CA ARG A 115 -16.74 -1.82 -11.03
C ARG A 115 -16.29 -0.79 -12.07
N ARG A 116 -16.61 0.50 -11.86
CA ARG A 116 -16.19 1.59 -12.77
C ARG A 116 -14.69 1.83 -12.72
N PHE A 117 -14.09 1.67 -11.53
CA PHE A 117 -12.67 1.83 -11.27
C PHE A 117 -11.80 0.67 -11.79
N LYS A 118 -12.40 -0.51 -12.04
CA LYS A 118 -11.66 -1.71 -12.45
C LYS A 118 -10.73 -1.48 -13.65
N ASP A 119 -11.12 -0.66 -14.62
CA ASP A 119 -10.32 -0.41 -15.83
C ASP A 119 -8.99 0.28 -15.60
N VAL A 120 -8.89 1.09 -14.54
CA VAL A 120 -7.68 1.87 -14.25
C VAL A 120 -6.78 1.12 -13.27
N ALA A 121 -7.35 0.45 -12.27
CA ALA A 121 -6.56 -0.12 -11.17
C ALA A 121 -6.34 -1.63 -11.22
N PHE A 122 -7.08 -2.36 -12.05
CA PHE A 122 -7.04 -3.83 -12.10
C PHE A 122 -6.58 -4.33 -13.46
N GLN A 123 -5.63 -3.63 -14.06
CA GLN A 123 -5.01 -4.04 -15.31
C GLN A 123 -4.07 -5.23 -15.04
N PRO A 124 -4.27 -6.38 -15.71
CA PRO A 124 -3.43 -7.55 -15.50
C PRO A 124 -2.02 -7.30 -16.04
N ILE A 125 -1.02 -7.47 -15.17
CA ILE A 125 0.40 -7.35 -15.52
C ILE A 125 0.96 -8.76 -15.75
N CYS A 126 1.70 -8.95 -16.84
CA CYS A 126 2.31 -10.25 -17.20
C CYS A 126 3.84 -10.21 -17.31
N SER A 127 4.48 -9.14 -16.83
CA SER A 127 5.93 -9.03 -16.71
C SER A 127 6.34 -8.89 -15.25
N VAL A 128 7.65 -8.86 -15.01
CA VAL A 128 8.20 -8.33 -13.75
C VAL A 128 7.76 -6.87 -13.56
N PRO A 129 7.54 -6.41 -12.32
CA PRO A 129 7.20 -5.03 -12.01
C PRO A 129 8.45 -4.13 -12.04
N GLY A 130 9.13 -4.14 -13.19
CA GLY A 130 10.34 -3.37 -13.47
C GLY A 130 10.07 -1.88 -13.71
N SER A 131 11.05 -1.18 -14.26
CA SER A 131 10.88 0.22 -14.72
C SER A 131 9.78 0.37 -15.78
N THR A 132 9.54 -0.70 -16.54
CA THR A 132 8.41 -0.86 -17.46
C THR A 132 7.69 -2.16 -17.18
N VAL A 133 6.38 -2.17 -17.40
CA VAL A 133 5.53 -3.35 -17.25
C VAL A 133 4.81 -3.69 -18.55
N GLU A 134 4.57 -4.97 -18.78
CA GLU A 134 3.68 -5.44 -19.84
C GLU A 134 2.29 -5.66 -19.26
N VAL A 135 1.32 -4.91 -19.79
CA VAL A 135 -0.09 -5.02 -19.43
C VAL A 135 -0.80 -5.85 -20.49
N LEU A 136 -1.54 -6.86 -20.04
CA LEU A 136 -2.42 -7.65 -20.87
C LEU A 136 -3.69 -6.85 -21.19
N SER A 137 -3.99 -6.76 -22.49
CA SER A 137 -5.23 -6.17 -22.96
C SER A 137 -6.39 -7.06 -22.55
N ARG A 138 -7.53 -6.44 -22.24
CA ARG A 138 -8.75 -7.16 -21.91
C ARG A 138 -9.95 -6.40 -22.44
N GLU A 139 -11.02 -7.11 -22.68
CA GLU A 139 -12.30 -6.55 -23.08
C GLU A 139 -13.41 -6.99 -22.13
N THR A 140 -14.49 -6.23 -22.12
CA THR A 140 -15.70 -6.55 -21.38
C THR A 140 -16.90 -6.19 -22.22
N THR A 141 -17.85 -7.11 -22.31
CA THR A 141 -19.12 -6.92 -23.02
C THR A 141 -20.29 -6.77 -22.05
N ASP A 142 -20.02 -6.84 -20.75
CA ASP A 142 -21.03 -7.00 -19.72
C ASP A 142 -20.92 -5.92 -18.64
N GLU A 143 -20.44 -4.74 -19.02
CA GLU A 143 -20.20 -3.58 -18.15
C GLU A 143 -19.19 -3.83 -17.02
N LYS A 144 -18.03 -4.43 -17.31
CA LYS A 144 -16.91 -4.65 -16.36
C LYS A 144 -17.24 -5.63 -15.22
N TRP A 145 -18.30 -6.42 -15.37
CA TRP A 145 -18.61 -7.51 -14.44
C TRP A 145 -17.58 -8.63 -14.61
N SER A 146 -17.38 -9.06 -15.85
CA SER A 146 -16.34 -9.98 -16.27
C SER A 146 -15.40 -9.34 -17.29
N PHE A 147 -14.22 -9.94 -17.44
CA PHE A 147 -13.22 -9.52 -18.41
C PHE A 147 -12.68 -10.73 -19.14
N THR A 148 -12.61 -10.64 -20.47
CA THR A 148 -11.91 -11.60 -21.31
C THR A 148 -10.51 -11.06 -21.57
N ILE A 149 -9.49 -11.86 -21.23
CA ILE A 149 -8.09 -11.51 -21.50
C ILE A 149 -7.80 -11.76 -22.98
N LEU A 150 -7.17 -10.78 -23.62
CA LEU A 150 -6.74 -10.85 -25.01
C LEU A 150 -5.25 -11.18 -25.06
N ASP A 151 -4.79 -11.78 -26.15
CA ASP A 151 -3.36 -12.10 -26.37
C ASP A 151 -2.52 -10.88 -26.80
N LYS A 152 -3.04 -9.67 -26.59
CA LYS A 152 -2.35 -8.42 -26.92
C LYS A 152 -1.70 -7.85 -25.67
N LYS A 153 -0.38 -7.67 -25.72
CA LYS A 153 0.43 -7.04 -24.66
C LYS A 153 0.78 -5.61 -25.03
N THR A 154 0.72 -4.72 -24.05
CA THR A 154 1.15 -3.32 -24.20
C THR A 154 2.22 -3.01 -23.17
N LYS A 155 3.37 -2.52 -23.63
CA LYS A 155 4.45 -2.08 -22.75
C LYS A 155 4.16 -0.67 -22.23
N CYS A 156 4.17 -0.51 -20.91
CA CYS A 156 3.87 0.74 -20.22
C CYS A 156 5.00 1.12 -19.26
N ILE A 157 5.15 2.41 -18.97
CA ILE A 157 6.04 2.86 -17.89
C ILE A 157 5.39 2.49 -16.55
N ASN A 158 6.17 1.91 -15.65
CA ASN A 158 5.69 1.57 -14.33
C ASN A 158 5.77 2.78 -13.40
N LEU A 159 4.63 3.41 -13.16
CA LEU A 159 4.46 4.46 -12.16
C LEU A 159 3.74 3.95 -10.90
N GLY A 160 3.37 2.68 -10.87
CA GLY A 160 2.53 2.07 -9.83
C GLY A 160 3.33 1.41 -8.72
N SER A 161 4.56 0.95 -8.97
CA SER A 161 5.43 0.38 -7.94
C SER A 161 6.67 1.22 -7.69
N TYR A 162 7.15 1.17 -6.45
CA TYR A 162 8.37 1.83 -6.00
C TYR A 162 9.64 1.05 -6.42
N ASN A 163 9.70 0.55 -7.65
CA ASN A 163 10.85 -0.22 -8.13
C ASN A 163 11.88 0.63 -8.88
N TYR A 164 12.27 1.76 -8.30
CA TYR A 164 13.28 2.66 -8.89
C TYR A 164 14.72 2.15 -8.70
N LEU A 165 14.95 1.19 -7.78
CA LEU A 165 16.27 0.60 -7.50
C LEU A 165 16.47 -0.78 -8.13
N GLY A 166 15.47 -1.32 -8.84
CA GLY A 166 15.57 -2.62 -9.51
C GLY A 166 15.44 -3.84 -8.60
N TYR A 167 14.96 -3.68 -7.36
CA TYR A 167 14.70 -4.80 -6.43
C TYR A 167 13.67 -5.81 -6.93
N SER A 168 12.78 -5.41 -7.84
CA SER A 168 11.75 -6.29 -8.40
C SER A 168 12.06 -6.77 -9.82
N GLU A 169 13.29 -6.58 -10.30
CA GLU A 169 13.75 -7.11 -11.58
C GLU A 169 14.27 -8.55 -11.42
N ASN A 170 14.18 -9.38 -12.46
CA ASN A 170 14.71 -10.74 -12.44
C ASN A 170 16.24 -10.81 -12.64
N THR A 171 16.85 -9.70 -13.04
CA THR A 171 18.29 -9.60 -13.32
C THR A 171 18.79 -8.23 -12.89
N GLY A 172 20.11 -8.09 -12.72
CA GLY A 172 20.74 -6.83 -12.35
C GLY A 172 21.34 -6.86 -10.96
N ILE A 173 21.89 -5.72 -10.53
CA ILE A 173 22.82 -5.67 -9.38
C ILE A 173 22.18 -6.18 -8.08
N CYS A 174 20.90 -5.89 -7.85
CA CYS A 174 20.17 -6.35 -6.67
C CYS A 174 19.95 -7.86 -6.70
N THR A 175 19.52 -8.40 -7.84
CA THR A 175 19.20 -9.82 -7.98
C THR A 175 20.45 -10.68 -7.99
N GLU A 176 21.48 -10.30 -8.74
CA GLU A 176 22.77 -11.00 -8.76
C GLU A 176 23.46 -10.92 -7.38
N GLY A 177 23.39 -9.75 -6.72
CA GLY A 177 23.90 -9.57 -5.36
C GLY A 177 23.19 -10.49 -4.36
N ALA A 178 21.86 -10.59 -4.43
CA ALA A 178 21.08 -11.49 -3.59
C ALA A 178 21.44 -12.96 -3.86
N ILE A 179 21.57 -13.37 -5.13
CA ILE A 179 21.97 -14.74 -5.51
C ILE A 179 23.36 -15.07 -4.94
N SER A 180 24.34 -14.18 -5.12
CA SER A 180 25.70 -14.38 -4.60
C SER A 180 25.71 -14.48 -3.08
N GLU A 181 25.04 -13.56 -2.39
CA GLU A 181 24.96 -13.53 -0.93
C GLU A 181 24.31 -14.79 -0.36
N ILE A 182 23.21 -15.25 -0.99
CA ILE A 182 22.54 -16.50 -0.63
C ILE A 182 23.45 -17.71 -0.87
N SER A 183 24.19 -17.72 -1.99
CA SER A 183 25.12 -18.81 -2.31
C SER A 183 26.28 -18.89 -1.34
N GLU A 184 26.78 -17.75 -0.86
CA GLU A 184 27.93 -17.68 0.04
C GLU A 184 27.56 -17.91 1.50
N LYS A 185 26.45 -17.31 1.96
CA LYS A 185 26.09 -17.26 3.39
C LYS A 185 24.87 -18.11 3.74
N GLY A 186 24.15 -18.63 2.75
CA GLY A 186 22.95 -19.45 2.94
C GLY A 186 21.68 -18.63 3.14
N LEU A 187 20.54 -19.33 3.15
CA LEU A 187 19.21 -18.70 3.30
C LEU A 187 18.77 -18.51 4.76
N THR A 188 19.19 -19.42 5.64
CA THR A 188 18.70 -19.48 7.02
C THR A 188 19.73 -20.07 7.96
N LEU A 189 19.73 -19.58 9.20
CA LEU A 189 20.57 -20.07 10.29
C LEU A 189 19.81 -21.07 11.20
N SER A 190 18.51 -21.30 10.95
CA SER A 190 17.65 -22.24 11.69
C SER A 190 17.69 -22.09 13.22
N SER A 191 17.95 -20.87 13.71
CA SER A 191 18.01 -20.52 15.14
C SER A 191 17.27 -19.20 15.36
N SER A 192 16.90 -18.91 16.61
CA SER A 192 16.23 -17.65 16.93
C SER A 192 17.22 -16.48 16.96
N PRO A 193 16.79 -15.24 16.71
CA PRO A 193 17.65 -14.06 16.84
C PRO A 193 18.24 -13.85 18.25
N HIS A 194 17.68 -14.48 19.29
CA HIS A 194 18.21 -14.42 20.66
C HIS A 194 19.44 -15.31 20.88
N GLU A 195 19.69 -16.24 19.96
CA GLU A 195 20.84 -17.13 19.98
C GLU A 195 21.80 -16.74 18.84
N TYR A 196 21.87 -17.56 17.78
CA TYR A 196 22.73 -17.36 16.62
C TYR A 196 21.92 -17.22 15.33
N GLY A 197 20.61 -16.95 15.44
CA GLY A 197 19.70 -16.82 14.31
C GLY A 197 19.76 -15.51 13.53
N LYS A 198 20.65 -14.58 13.90
CA LYS A 198 20.76 -13.27 13.25
C LYS A 198 21.87 -13.28 12.21
N HIS A 199 21.50 -13.11 10.94
CA HIS A 199 22.44 -13.09 9.83
C HIS A 199 23.34 -11.84 9.87
N GLN A 200 24.61 -11.97 9.50
CA GLN A 200 25.55 -10.84 9.47
C GLN A 200 25.04 -9.70 8.56
N THR A 201 24.47 -10.05 7.41
CA THR A 201 23.85 -9.08 6.48
C THR A 201 22.68 -8.33 7.09
N GLN A 202 21.90 -8.97 7.99
CA GLN A 202 20.82 -8.30 8.71
C GLN A 202 21.37 -7.27 9.70
N VAL A 203 22.44 -7.62 10.43
CA VAL A 203 23.12 -6.70 11.36
C VAL A 203 23.67 -5.48 10.61
N GLU A 204 24.28 -5.71 9.45
CA GLU A 204 24.81 -4.63 8.60
C GLU A 204 23.69 -3.74 8.04
N LEU A 205 22.59 -4.32 7.57
CA LEU A 205 21.41 -3.59 7.11
C LEU A 205 20.84 -2.69 8.22
N GLU A 206 20.61 -3.25 9.39
CA GLU A 206 20.09 -2.52 10.56
C GLU A 206 21.01 -1.37 10.97
N SER A 207 22.33 -1.61 10.94
CA SER A 207 23.34 -0.59 11.21
C SER A 207 23.36 0.53 10.16
N VAL A 208 23.15 0.21 8.88
CA VAL A 208 23.00 1.23 7.81
C VAL A 208 21.73 2.05 8.04
N VAL A 209 20.62 1.40 8.38
CA VAL A 209 19.33 2.07 8.63
C VAL A 209 19.40 2.97 9.86
N SER A 210 20.01 2.54 10.96
CA SER A 210 20.16 3.37 12.16
C SER A 210 20.98 4.63 11.89
N ARG A 211 22.10 4.49 11.16
CA ARG A 211 22.91 5.63 10.70
C ARG A 211 22.12 6.57 9.79
N PHE A 212 21.38 6.03 8.83
CA PHE A 212 20.57 6.82 7.91
C PHE A 212 19.47 7.62 8.64
N LEU A 213 18.86 7.02 9.66
CA LEU A 213 17.82 7.65 10.47
C LEU A 213 18.38 8.57 11.56
N GLY A 214 19.66 8.46 11.90
CA GLY A 214 20.28 9.20 13.01
C GLY A 214 19.81 8.73 14.39
N VAL A 215 19.47 7.45 14.52
CA VAL A 215 19.03 6.82 15.78
C VAL A 215 20.09 5.86 16.31
N GLU A 216 20.00 5.49 17.60
CA GLU A 216 20.96 4.58 18.25
C GLU A 216 20.96 3.20 17.59
N ASP A 217 19.77 2.63 17.34
CA ASP A 217 19.61 1.31 16.75
C ASP A 217 18.34 1.26 15.90
N ALA A 218 18.29 0.31 14.96
CA ALA A 218 17.14 0.08 14.09
C ALA A 218 16.92 -1.41 13.92
N ILE A 219 15.66 -1.82 13.82
CA ILE A 219 15.28 -3.18 13.49
C ILE A 219 14.56 -3.17 12.15
N THR A 220 14.92 -4.11 11.26
CA THR A 220 14.31 -4.21 9.93
C THR A 220 13.54 -5.51 9.77
N PHE A 221 12.33 -5.41 9.24
CA PHE A 221 11.49 -6.56 8.91
C PHE A 221 11.17 -6.52 7.42
N GLY A 222 11.17 -7.67 6.75
CA GLY A 222 10.57 -7.79 5.43
C GLY A 222 9.08 -7.48 5.54
N MET A 223 8.58 -6.50 4.78
CA MET A 223 7.15 -6.29 4.64
C MET A 223 6.59 -7.26 3.59
N GLY A 224 5.56 -8.01 4.00
CA GLY A 224 4.65 -8.79 3.17
C GLY A 224 3.27 -8.74 3.80
#